data_AF-K9Q6Q0-F1
#
_entry.id   AF-K9Q6Q0-F1
#
_cell.length_a   1.000
_cell.length_b   1.000
_cell.length_c   1.000
_cell.angle_alpha   90.00
_cell.angle_beta   90.00
_cell.angle_gamma   90.00
#
_symmetry.space_group_name_H-M   'P 1'
#
loop_
_entity.id
_entity.type
_entity.pdbx_description
1 polymer ?
#
loop_
_entity_poly.entity_id
_entity_poly.type
_entity_poly.pdbx_seq_one_letter_code
_entity_poly.pdbx_strand_id
1 'polypeptide(L)'
;MYFNFFISSIVGIFTVLLLAFGVLQWFHVPAGNFLDWIIGGASFWWLLVIVTVPWNVHFQAKEVLAEAAQSSEKGISVDGKQVKYVQLLAKRSLWLAVALHLFSAVGLYTLAATGISAVGYISSGAALLLTILRPAIRAYEYLYARLTMISQEWKYPREDIFELRNRFLELEQKVQSLEEQLNPEQAYSLPATQQRFAEETRKELSRILANLEELRATNKTEHERLAREARNAIAQLSTDGQFLDHVREIIRFFKTA
;
A
#
# COMPACT_ATOMS: atom_id res chain seq x y z
N MET A 1 -25.73 -5.03 21.04
CA MET A 1 -24.47 -4.83 21.82
C MET A 1 -24.57 -3.64 22.79
N TYR A 2 -24.99 -2.44 22.34
CA TYR A 2 -25.12 -1.25 23.20
C TYR A 2 -26.13 -1.39 24.36
N PHE A 3 -27.24 -2.10 24.15
CA PHE A 3 -28.26 -2.29 25.19
C PHE A 3 -27.75 -3.13 26.38
N ASN A 4 -26.96 -4.18 26.11
CA ASN A 4 -26.35 -5.01 27.16
C ASN A 4 -25.28 -4.22 27.93
N PHE A 5 -24.48 -3.40 27.23
CA PHE A 5 -23.51 -2.50 27.86
C PHE A 5 -24.19 -1.46 28.76
N PHE A 6 -25.34 -0.94 28.33
CA PHE A 6 -26.12 0.03 29.09
C PHE A 6 -26.64 -0.58 30.39
N ILE A 7 -27.25 -1.77 30.34
CA ILE A 7 -27.73 -2.48 31.51
C ILE A 7 -26.57 -2.87 32.43
N SER A 8 -25.47 -3.38 31.89
CA SER A 8 -24.30 -3.73 32.71
C SER A 8 -23.68 -2.51 33.39
N SER A 9 -23.71 -1.32 32.75
CA SER A 9 -23.21 -0.09 33.34
C SER A 9 -24.05 0.37 34.54
N ILE A 10 -25.39 0.25 34.44
CA ILE A 10 -26.31 0.56 35.53
C ILE A 10 -26.04 -0.38 36.70
N VAL A 11 -26.07 -1.68 36.46
CA VAL A 11 -25.84 -2.70 37.50
C VAL A 11 -24.47 -2.52 38.15
N GLY A 12 -23.43 -2.25 37.36
CA GLY A 12 -22.08 -1.98 37.86
C GLY A 12 -22.01 -0.76 38.78
N ILE A 13 -22.56 0.38 38.37
CA ILE A 13 -22.58 1.61 39.17
C ILE A 13 -23.34 1.40 40.48
N PHE A 14 -24.53 0.80 40.43
CA PHE A 14 -25.31 0.53 41.63
C PHE A 14 -24.63 -0.47 42.56
N THR A 15 -23.98 -1.51 42.02
CA THR A 15 -23.23 -2.48 42.83
C THR A 15 -22.08 -1.80 43.57
N VAL A 16 -21.29 -0.97 42.87
CA VAL A 16 -20.18 -0.22 43.48
C VAL A 16 -20.68 0.75 44.55
N LEU A 17 -21.76 1.49 44.27
CA LEU A 17 -22.35 2.42 45.24
C LEU A 17 -22.86 1.70 46.49
N LEU A 18 -23.53 0.55 46.33
CA LEU A 18 -24.02 -0.24 47.47
C LEU A 18 -22.87 -0.84 48.28
N LEU A 19 -21.81 -1.33 47.63
CA LEU A 19 -20.61 -1.81 48.33
C LEU A 19 -19.92 -0.69 49.10
N ALA A 20 -19.75 0.48 48.47
CA ALA A 20 -19.17 1.65 49.12
C ALA A 20 -20.00 2.10 50.33
N PHE A 21 -21.33 2.16 50.18
CA PHE A 21 -22.24 2.44 51.29
C PHE A 21 -22.09 1.43 52.42
N GLY A 22 -22.09 0.13 52.11
CA GLY A 22 -21.94 -0.95 53.10
C GLY A 22 -20.62 -0.85 53.87
N VAL A 23 -19.51 -0.55 53.19
CA VAL A 23 -18.20 -0.33 53.82
C VAL A 23 -18.22 0.91 54.72
N LEU A 24 -18.77 2.03 54.27
CA LEU A 24 -18.84 3.25 55.08
C LEU A 24 -19.70 3.06 56.34
N GLN A 25 -20.82 2.33 56.21
CA GLN A 25 -21.66 1.95 57.35
C GLN A 25 -20.91 1.01 58.31
N TRP A 26 -20.13 0.06 57.78
CA TRP A 26 -19.29 -0.84 58.59
C TRP A 26 -18.29 -0.06 59.44
N PHE A 27 -17.67 0.99 58.89
CA PHE A 27 -16.76 1.87 59.61
C PHE A 27 -17.47 2.99 60.40
N HIS A 28 -18.80 2.99 60.47
CA HIS A 28 -19.60 3.99 61.19
C HIS A 28 -19.32 5.44 60.73
N VAL A 29 -18.92 5.61 59.47
CA VAL A 29 -18.70 6.93 58.88
C VAL A 29 -20.05 7.53 58.51
N PRO A 30 -20.39 8.75 58.98
CA PRO A 30 -21.65 9.40 58.61
C PRO A 30 -21.65 9.72 57.11
N ALA A 31 -22.42 8.95 56.34
CA ALA A 31 -22.41 8.96 54.88
C ALA A 31 -23.78 9.30 54.25
N GLY A 32 -24.67 9.95 54.99
CA GLY A 32 -26.04 10.23 54.54
C GLY A 32 -26.97 9.01 54.66
N ASN A 33 -28.22 9.18 54.21
CA ASN A 33 -29.20 8.10 54.27
C ASN A 33 -29.14 7.20 53.01
N PHE A 34 -29.70 6.00 53.07
CA PHE A 34 -29.71 5.08 51.92
C PHE A 34 -30.37 5.68 50.67
N LEU A 35 -31.39 6.52 50.86
CA LEU A 35 -32.14 7.16 49.79
C LEU A 35 -31.30 8.21 49.03
N ASP A 36 -30.36 8.89 49.70
CA ASP A 36 -29.38 9.80 49.12
C ASP A 36 -28.43 9.06 48.16
N TRP A 37 -28.06 7.82 48.49
CA TRP A 37 -27.21 6.99 47.63
C TRP A 37 -27.94 6.49 46.38
N ILE A 38 -29.21 6.11 46.52
CA ILE A 38 -30.05 5.74 45.37
C ILE A 38 -30.26 6.96 44.46
N ILE A 39 -30.64 8.10 45.02
CA ILE A 39 -30.88 9.33 44.25
C ILE A 39 -29.58 9.80 43.60
N GLY A 40 -28.46 9.77 44.32
CA GLY A 40 -27.15 10.11 43.80
C GLY A 40 -26.69 9.19 42.66
N GLY A 41 -26.91 7.88 42.80
CA GLY A 41 -26.59 6.91 41.75
C GLY A 41 -27.46 7.11 40.50
N ALA A 42 -28.77 7.26 40.69
CA ALA A 42 -29.72 7.51 39.61
C ALA A 42 -29.44 8.85 38.92
N SER A 43 -29.18 9.92 39.68
CA SER A 43 -28.87 11.24 39.14
C SER A 43 -27.54 11.22 38.38
N PHE A 44 -26.49 10.62 38.94
CA PHE A 44 -25.19 10.49 38.28
C PHE A 44 -25.33 9.77 36.94
N TRP A 45 -26.00 8.62 36.93
CA TRP A 45 -26.19 7.85 35.72
C TRP A 45 -27.02 8.62 34.68
N TRP A 46 -28.10 9.25 35.11
CA TRP A 46 -28.96 10.05 34.24
C TRP A 46 -28.18 11.23 33.63
N LEU A 47 -27.40 11.94 34.45
CA LEU A 47 -26.54 13.03 33.99
C LEU A 47 -25.51 12.55 32.96
N LEU A 48 -24.94 11.36 33.13
CA LEU A 48 -24.02 10.76 32.15
C LEU A 48 -24.72 10.56 30.80
N VAL A 49 -25.95 10.04 30.78
CA VAL A 49 -26.71 9.82 29.54
C VAL A 49 -27.02 11.13 28.84
N ILE A 50 -27.56 12.12 29.54
CA ILE A 50 -27.95 13.40 28.93
C ILE A 50 -26.74 14.25 28.51
N VAL A 51 -25.59 14.06 29.16
CA VAL A 51 -24.31 14.67 28.75
C VAL A 51 -23.74 14.03 27.50
N THR A 52 -23.88 12.72 27.36
CA THR A 52 -23.18 12.01 26.29
C THR A 52 -23.99 11.98 25.02
N VAL A 53 -25.23 11.51 25.06
CA VAL A 53 -25.98 11.17 23.84
C VAL A 53 -26.38 12.41 23.02
N PRO A 54 -27.10 13.41 23.57
CA PRO A 54 -27.55 14.57 22.81
C PRO A 54 -26.39 15.40 22.24
N TRP A 55 -25.36 15.64 23.05
CA TRP A 55 -24.18 16.41 22.62
C TRP A 55 -23.38 15.66 21.54
N ASN A 56 -23.18 14.34 21.67
CA ASN A 56 -22.50 13.56 20.63
C ASN A 56 -23.27 13.65 19.30
N VAL A 57 -24.59 13.49 19.32
CA VAL A 57 -25.42 13.60 18.10
C VAL A 57 -25.34 15.00 17.50
N HIS A 58 -25.32 16.06 18.32
CA HIS A 58 -25.17 17.43 17.83
C HIS A 58 -23.85 17.66 17.08
N PHE A 59 -22.73 17.34 17.71
CA PHE A 59 -21.41 17.58 17.11
C PHE A 59 -21.11 16.64 15.95
N GLN A 60 -21.54 15.38 16.03
CA GLN A 60 -21.42 14.45 14.91
C GLN A 60 -22.23 14.92 13.70
N ALA A 61 -23.45 15.45 13.92
CA ALA A 61 -24.21 16.03 12.83
C ALA A 61 -23.53 17.28 12.24
N LYS A 62 -22.84 18.10 13.05
CA LYS A 62 -22.05 19.25 12.56
C LYS A 62 -20.84 18.81 11.73
N GLU A 63 -20.15 17.75 12.14
CA GLU A 63 -19.03 17.16 11.42
C GLU A 63 -19.47 16.63 10.05
N VAL A 64 -20.54 15.84 10.00
CA VAL A 64 -21.11 15.33 8.74
C VAL A 64 -21.53 16.47 7.80
N LEU A 65 -22.05 17.58 8.32
CA LEU A 65 -22.37 18.75 7.50
C LEU A 65 -21.13 19.45 6.95
N ALA A 66 -20.03 19.50 7.71
CA ALA A 66 -18.77 20.06 7.26
C ALA A 66 -18.12 19.19 6.18
N GLU A 67 -18.20 17.87 6.32
CA GLU A 67 -17.77 16.92 5.28
C GLU A 67 -18.63 17.04 4.01
N ALA A 68 -19.96 17.09 4.15
CA ALA A 68 -20.87 17.27 3.02
C ALA A 68 -20.58 18.58 2.25
N ALA A 69 -20.30 19.67 2.96
CA ALA A 69 -19.89 20.94 2.33
C ALA A 69 -18.58 20.78 1.56
N GLN A 70 -17.58 20.14 2.16
CA GLN A 70 -16.29 19.89 1.52
C GLN A 70 -16.42 18.96 0.29
N SER A 71 -17.23 17.91 0.37
CA SER A 71 -17.54 17.02 -0.75
C SER A 71 -18.22 17.78 -1.89
N SER A 72 -19.16 18.68 -1.57
CA SER A 72 -19.82 19.53 -2.56
C SER A 72 -18.84 20.49 -3.24
N GLU A 73 -17.92 21.11 -2.49
CA GLU A 73 -16.83 21.93 -3.06
C GLU A 73 -15.90 21.12 -3.98
N LYS A 74 -15.70 19.83 -3.65
CA LYS A 74 -14.90 18.88 -4.42
C LYS A 74 -15.66 18.23 -5.59
N GLY A 75 -16.87 18.69 -5.91
CA GLY A 75 -17.69 18.18 -7.02
C GLY A 75 -18.23 16.77 -6.81
N ILE A 76 -18.18 16.24 -5.59
CA ILE A 76 -18.72 14.92 -5.23
C ILE A 76 -20.22 15.08 -4.97
N SER A 77 -21.04 14.24 -5.60
CA SER A 77 -22.50 14.30 -5.44
C SER A 77 -22.91 13.97 -4.00
N VAL A 78 -23.58 14.90 -3.34
CA VAL A 78 -24.17 14.72 -2.00
C VAL A 78 -25.69 14.82 -2.10
N ASP A 79 -26.42 13.89 -1.46
CA ASP A 79 -27.88 13.93 -1.42
C ASP A 79 -28.38 15.08 -0.54
N GLY A 80 -29.00 16.08 -1.17
CA GLY A 80 -29.56 17.24 -0.48
C GLY A 80 -30.66 16.90 0.53
N LYS A 81 -31.37 15.77 0.39
CA LYS A 81 -32.35 15.32 1.40
C LYS A 81 -31.65 14.88 2.68
N GLN A 82 -30.54 14.16 2.56
CA GLN A 82 -29.74 13.72 3.71
C GLN A 82 -29.13 14.92 4.43
N VAL A 83 -28.59 15.89 3.69
CA VAL A 83 -28.04 17.13 4.27
C VAL A 83 -29.10 17.87 5.09
N LYS A 84 -30.33 18.03 4.55
CA LYS A 84 -31.44 18.66 5.28
C LYS A 84 -31.83 17.89 6.55
N TYR A 85 -31.86 16.56 6.48
CA TYR A 85 -32.12 15.72 7.65
C TYR A 85 -31.06 15.93 8.74
N VAL A 86 -29.78 15.90 8.38
CA VAL A 86 -28.67 16.10 9.33
C VAL A 86 -28.69 17.52 9.91
N GLN A 87 -29.04 18.55 9.13
CA GLN A 87 -29.24 19.91 9.63
C GLN A 87 -30.34 20.00 10.69
N LEU A 88 -31.47 19.33 10.44
CA LEU A 88 -32.58 19.28 11.40
C LEU A 88 -32.18 18.52 12.67
N LEU A 89 -31.46 17.40 12.51
CA LEU A 89 -30.96 16.59 13.61
C LEU A 89 -30.00 17.41 14.50
N ALA A 90 -29.06 18.15 13.90
CA ALA A 90 -28.15 19.03 14.63
C ALA A 90 -28.90 20.09 15.46
N LYS A 91 -29.93 20.72 14.90
CA LYS A 91 -30.71 21.74 15.63
C LYS A 91 -31.53 21.12 16.77
N ARG A 92 -32.17 19.98 16.52
CA ARG A 92 -33.03 19.31 17.51
C ARG A 92 -32.22 18.73 18.65
N SER A 93 -31.06 18.13 18.39
CA SER A 93 -30.21 17.56 19.42
C SER A 93 -29.63 18.62 20.36
N LEU A 94 -29.34 19.83 19.85
CA LEU A 94 -28.94 20.97 20.69
C LEU A 94 -30.05 21.35 21.67
N TRP A 95 -31.26 21.56 21.15
CA TRP A 95 -32.43 21.89 21.99
C TRP A 95 -32.71 20.79 23.00
N LEU A 96 -32.64 19.53 22.58
CA LEU A 96 -32.82 18.38 23.48
C LEU A 96 -31.76 18.36 24.58
N ALA A 97 -30.49 18.60 24.24
CA ALA A 97 -29.40 18.65 25.22
C ALA A 97 -29.66 19.73 26.28
N VAL A 98 -29.92 20.97 25.84
CA VAL A 98 -30.14 22.11 26.75
C VAL A 98 -31.39 21.90 27.60
N ALA A 99 -32.49 21.47 26.99
CA ALA A 99 -33.74 21.23 27.71
C ALA A 99 -33.60 20.11 28.75
N LEU A 100 -32.94 18.99 28.41
CA LEU A 100 -32.72 17.89 29.34
C LEU A 100 -31.90 18.32 30.55
N HIS A 101 -30.83 19.11 30.35
CA HIS A 101 -30.03 19.58 31.48
C HIS A 101 -30.80 20.59 32.33
N LEU A 102 -31.54 21.51 31.71
CA LEU A 102 -32.33 22.50 32.45
C LEU A 102 -33.43 21.84 33.28
N PHE A 103 -34.20 20.93 32.68
CA PHE A 103 -35.24 20.19 33.41
C PHE A 103 -34.65 19.29 34.49
N SER A 104 -33.50 18.66 34.23
CA SER A 104 -32.80 17.87 35.25
C SER A 104 -32.31 18.75 36.40
N ALA A 105 -31.74 19.92 36.12
CA ALA A 105 -31.29 20.86 37.13
C ALA A 105 -32.45 21.34 38.01
N VAL A 106 -33.58 21.73 37.41
CA VAL A 106 -34.79 22.14 38.13
C VAL A 106 -35.36 20.98 38.95
N GLY A 107 -35.47 19.79 38.38
CA GLY A 107 -35.98 18.61 39.08
C GLY A 107 -35.12 18.23 40.28
N LEU A 108 -33.80 18.14 40.10
CA LEU A 108 -32.85 17.81 41.17
C LEU A 108 -32.78 18.89 42.24
N TYR A 109 -32.87 20.17 41.86
CA TYR A 109 -32.96 21.28 42.82
C TYR A 109 -34.25 21.20 43.63
N THR A 110 -35.37 20.89 42.99
CA THR A 110 -36.67 20.75 43.66
C THR A 110 -36.61 19.62 44.70
N LEU A 111 -36.03 18.47 44.37
CA LEU A 111 -35.84 17.36 45.32
C LEU A 111 -35.04 17.78 46.56
N ALA A 112 -34.03 18.63 46.38
CA ALA A 112 -33.24 19.15 47.49
C ALA A 112 -34.01 20.22 48.30
N ALA A 113 -34.70 21.13 47.63
CA ALA A 113 -35.47 22.19 48.25
C ALA A 113 -36.67 21.64 49.06
N THR A 114 -37.26 20.53 48.65
CA THR A 114 -38.31 19.83 49.41
C THR A 114 -37.76 18.92 50.52
N GLY A 115 -36.44 18.86 50.72
CA GLY A 115 -35.80 18.07 51.77
C GLY A 115 -35.77 16.56 51.52
N ILE A 116 -36.01 16.10 50.29
CA ILE A 116 -36.00 14.66 49.97
C ILE A 116 -34.55 14.14 49.96
N SER A 117 -33.63 14.89 49.35
CA SER A 117 -32.21 14.54 49.34
C SER A 117 -31.31 15.76 49.15
N ALA A 118 -30.35 15.93 50.06
CA ALA A 118 -29.35 17.00 49.97
C ALA A 118 -28.44 16.87 48.73
N VAL A 119 -28.30 15.64 48.20
CA VAL A 119 -27.53 15.34 46.98
C VAL A 119 -28.10 16.05 45.75
N GLY A 120 -29.38 16.44 45.79
CA GLY A 120 -30.03 17.20 44.72
C GLY A 120 -29.39 18.56 44.45
N TYR A 121 -28.84 19.26 45.46
CA TYR A 121 -28.14 20.55 45.25
C TYR A 121 -26.87 20.36 44.39
N ILE A 122 -26.04 19.38 44.76
CA ILE A 122 -24.80 19.07 44.04
C ILE A 122 -25.13 18.55 42.64
N SER A 123 -26.13 17.68 42.53
CA SER A 123 -26.55 17.11 41.23
C SER A 123 -27.12 18.18 40.29
N SER A 124 -27.88 19.15 40.82
CA SER A 124 -28.39 20.29 40.04
C SER A 124 -27.26 21.19 39.54
N GLY A 125 -26.30 21.53 40.41
CA GLY A 125 -25.11 22.27 40.02
C GLY A 125 -24.28 21.53 38.96
N ALA A 126 -24.10 20.22 39.12
CA ALA A 126 -23.44 19.37 38.13
C ALA A 126 -24.17 19.39 36.79
N ALA A 127 -25.52 19.30 36.77
CA ALA A 127 -26.31 19.39 35.53
C ALA A 127 -26.06 20.71 34.79
N LEU A 128 -26.04 21.84 35.50
CA LEU A 128 -25.77 23.14 34.88
C LEU A 128 -24.32 23.25 34.38
N LEU A 129 -23.34 22.83 35.18
CA LEU A 129 -21.93 22.85 34.78
C LEU A 129 -21.66 21.98 33.54
N LEU A 130 -22.25 20.78 33.52
CA LEU A 130 -22.09 19.82 32.43
C LEU A 130 -22.75 20.27 31.13
N THR A 131 -23.71 21.20 31.20
CA THR A 131 -24.29 21.86 30.03
C THR A 131 -23.25 22.64 29.24
N ILE A 132 -22.19 23.14 29.89
CA ILE A 132 -21.12 23.94 29.26
C ILE A 132 -19.87 23.09 29.05
N LEU A 133 -19.47 22.31 30.06
CA LEU A 133 -18.17 21.62 30.05
C LEU A 133 -18.06 20.58 28.94
N ARG A 134 -19.10 19.76 28.74
CA ARG A 134 -19.10 18.72 27.71
C ARG A 134 -19.04 19.29 26.29
N PRO A 135 -19.91 20.25 25.90
CA PRO A 135 -19.81 20.84 24.57
C PRO A 135 -18.51 21.60 24.35
N ALA A 136 -17.89 22.19 25.37
CA ALA A 136 -16.58 22.81 25.22
C ALA A 136 -15.50 21.79 24.79
N ILE A 137 -15.48 20.60 25.41
CA ILE A 137 -14.55 19.52 25.03
C ILE A 137 -14.83 19.04 23.60
N ARG A 138 -16.09 18.78 23.25
CA ARG A 138 -16.46 18.34 21.89
C ARG A 138 -16.18 19.40 20.83
N ALA A 139 -16.36 20.67 21.14
CA ALA A 139 -16.02 21.77 20.25
C ALA A 139 -14.49 21.83 20.01
N TYR A 140 -13.69 21.62 21.04
CA TYR A 140 -12.24 21.49 20.91
C TYR A 140 -11.85 20.31 20.02
N GLU A 141 -12.42 19.12 20.24
CA GLU A 141 -12.17 17.93 19.41
C GLU A 141 -12.52 18.18 17.94
N TYR A 142 -13.67 18.83 17.68
CA TYR A 142 -14.08 19.22 16.34
C TYR A 142 -13.08 20.18 15.68
N LEU A 143 -12.64 21.22 16.40
CA LEU A 143 -11.65 22.17 15.90
C LEU A 143 -10.30 21.48 15.63
N TYR A 144 -9.86 20.61 16.53
CA TYR A 144 -8.65 19.83 16.38
C TYR A 144 -8.71 18.95 15.13
N ALA A 145 -9.78 18.16 14.96
CA ALA A 145 -9.99 17.32 13.79
C ALA A 145 -9.98 18.13 12.50
N ARG A 146 -10.63 19.31 12.48
CA ARG A 146 -10.64 20.20 11.32
C ARG A 146 -9.25 20.74 10.99
N LEU A 147 -8.48 21.14 12.00
CA LEU A 147 -7.10 21.61 11.82
C LEU A 147 -6.19 20.48 11.32
N THR A 148 -6.35 19.26 11.83
CA THR A 148 -5.63 18.08 11.34
C THR A 148 -5.95 17.80 9.88
N MET A 149 -7.22 17.88 9.47
CA MET A 149 -7.64 17.70 8.08
C MET A 149 -7.00 18.75 7.15
N ILE A 150 -7.00 20.02 7.55
CA ILE A 150 -6.34 21.11 6.79
C ILE A 150 -4.83 20.89 6.73
N SER A 151 -4.22 20.53 7.86
CA SER A 151 -2.79 20.23 7.95
C SER A 151 -2.38 19.07 7.05
N GLN A 152 -3.22 18.03 6.94
CA GLN A 152 -2.99 16.91 6.03
C GLN A 152 -3.04 17.35 4.57
N GLU A 153 -3.99 18.20 4.18
CA GLU A 153 -4.05 18.77 2.82
C GLU A 153 -2.80 19.59 2.47
N TRP A 154 -2.17 20.24 3.46
CA TRP A 154 -0.91 20.96 3.25
C TRP A 154 0.33 20.06 3.23
N LYS A 155 0.36 19.02 4.07
CA LYS A 155 1.52 18.14 4.20
C LYS A 155 1.66 17.16 3.04
N TYR A 156 0.54 16.76 2.44
CA TYR A 156 0.51 15.90 1.26
C TYR A 156 -0.41 16.52 0.20
N PRO A 157 0.11 17.51 -0.56
CA PRO A 157 -0.63 18.12 -1.64
C PRO A 157 -1.08 17.04 -2.63
N ARG A 158 -2.25 17.25 -3.24
CA ARG A 158 -2.79 16.29 -4.22
C ARG A 158 -1.90 16.22 -5.45
N GLU A 159 -1.28 17.33 -5.79
CA GLU A 159 -0.30 17.49 -6.86
C GLU A 159 0.84 16.49 -6.69
N ASP A 160 1.38 16.35 -5.47
CA ASP A 160 2.45 15.40 -5.18
C ASP A 160 1.99 13.93 -5.34
N ILE A 161 0.74 13.62 -4.97
CA ILE A 161 0.15 12.28 -5.16
C ILE A 161 -0.10 12.00 -6.65
N PHE A 162 -0.59 12.98 -7.40
CA PHE A 162 -0.77 12.86 -8.85
C PHE A 162 0.57 12.71 -9.56
N GLU A 163 1.58 13.48 -9.17
CA GLU A 163 2.94 13.35 -9.67
C GLU A 163 3.49 11.95 -9.38
N LEU A 164 3.35 11.46 -8.14
CA LEU A 164 3.79 10.11 -7.77
C LEU A 164 3.08 9.03 -8.60
N ARG A 165 1.75 9.15 -8.78
CA ARG A 165 0.98 8.20 -9.61
C ARG A 165 1.45 8.22 -11.06
N ASN A 166 1.69 9.39 -11.63
CA ASN A 166 2.17 9.52 -13.00
C ASN A 166 3.58 8.92 -13.14
N ARG A 167 4.48 9.21 -12.19
CA ARG A 167 5.82 8.61 -12.14
C ARG A 167 5.77 7.09 -11.99
N PHE A 168 4.80 6.58 -11.24
CA PHE A 168 4.59 5.14 -11.08
C PHE A 168 4.10 4.48 -12.38
N LEU A 169 3.13 5.09 -13.07
CA LEU A 169 2.67 4.62 -14.38
C LEU A 169 3.79 4.64 -15.42
N GLU A 170 4.62 5.67 -15.41
CA GLU A 170 5.79 5.75 -16.29
C GLU A 170 6.82 4.65 -15.97
N LEU A 171 7.02 4.35 -14.68
CA LEU A 171 7.91 3.27 -14.24
C LEU A 171 7.37 1.90 -14.66
N GLU A 172 6.07 1.66 -14.50
CA GLU A 172 5.40 0.42 -14.91
C GLU A 172 5.54 0.19 -16.42
N GLN A 173 5.33 1.22 -17.24
CA GLN A 173 5.54 1.17 -18.69
C GLN A 173 7.01 0.86 -19.04
N LYS A 174 7.98 1.47 -18.35
CA LYS A 174 9.41 1.18 -18.57
C LYS A 174 9.76 -0.25 -18.19
N VAL A 175 9.24 -0.76 -17.08
CA VAL A 175 9.45 -2.16 -16.65
C VAL A 175 8.86 -3.12 -17.67
N GLN A 176 7.64 -2.87 -18.14
CA GLN A 176 6.99 -3.70 -19.15
C GLN A 176 7.77 -3.70 -20.47
N SER A 177 8.28 -2.54 -20.90
CA SER A 177 9.15 -2.46 -22.09
C SER A 177 10.46 -3.22 -21.92
N LEU A 178 11.06 -3.23 -20.73
CA LEU A 178 12.29 -3.97 -20.45
C LEU A 178 12.03 -5.48 -20.43
N GLU A 179 10.92 -5.89 -19.81
CA GLU A 179 10.49 -7.29 -19.78
C GLU A 179 10.28 -7.82 -21.20
N GLU A 180 9.65 -7.02 -22.08
CA GLU A 180 9.48 -7.36 -23.49
C GLU A 180 10.84 -7.51 -24.20
N GLN A 181 11.74 -6.52 -24.08
CA GLN A 181 13.06 -6.56 -24.73
C GLN A 181 13.96 -7.70 -24.24
N LEU A 182 13.76 -8.18 -23.01
CA LEU A 182 14.55 -9.24 -22.39
C LEU A 182 13.87 -10.62 -22.46
N ASN A 183 12.66 -10.72 -23.01
CA ASN A 183 11.94 -11.99 -23.08
C ASN A 183 12.55 -12.92 -24.14
N PRO A 184 13.18 -14.06 -23.78
CA PRO A 184 13.82 -14.96 -24.73
C PRO A 184 12.83 -15.64 -25.69
N GLU A 185 11.53 -15.69 -25.38
CA GLU A 185 10.50 -16.27 -26.25
C GLU A 185 10.16 -15.37 -27.45
N GLN A 186 10.45 -14.06 -27.36
CA GLN A 186 10.19 -13.14 -28.44
C GLN A 186 11.34 -13.13 -29.46
N ALA A 187 11.01 -13.30 -30.73
CA ALA A 187 11.99 -13.41 -31.80
C ALA A 187 12.90 -12.17 -31.97
N TYR A 188 12.41 -10.99 -31.57
CA TYR A 188 13.12 -9.72 -31.64
C TYR A 188 13.78 -9.30 -30.33
N SER A 189 13.72 -10.12 -29.28
CA SER A 189 14.37 -9.79 -28.01
C SER A 189 15.89 -9.81 -28.11
N LEU A 190 16.55 -9.15 -27.16
CA LEU A 190 18.00 -9.12 -27.10
C LEU A 190 18.59 -10.53 -26.94
N PRO A 191 18.10 -11.40 -26.02
CA PRO A 191 18.62 -12.76 -25.90
C PRO A 191 18.42 -13.61 -27.17
N ALA A 192 17.23 -13.52 -27.81
CA ALA A 192 16.95 -14.28 -29.03
C ALA A 192 17.85 -13.83 -30.20
N THR A 193 18.11 -12.53 -30.30
CA THR A 193 19.00 -11.98 -31.33
C THR A 193 20.45 -12.39 -31.08
N GLN A 194 20.91 -12.35 -29.83
CA GLN A 194 22.25 -12.80 -29.47
C GLN A 194 22.43 -14.30 -29.73
N GLN A 195 21.42 -15.12 -29.43
CA GLN A 195 21.46 -16.55 -29.70
C GLN A 195 21.53 -16.85 -31.21
N ARG A 196 20.72 -16.17 -32.03
CA ARG A 196 20.78 -16.30 -33.49
C ARG A 196 22.15 -15.93 -34.04
N PHE A 197 22.73 -14.82 -33.58
CA PHE A 197 24.06 -14.40 -33.99
C PHE A 197 25.14 -15.42 -33.59
N ALA A 198 25.02 -16.01 -32.39
CA ALA A 198 25.92 -17.08 -31.94
C ALA A 198 25.79 -18.36 -32.79
N GLU A 199 24.57 -18.73 -33.20
CA GLU A 199 24.31 -19.88 -34.07
C GLU A 199 24.84 -19.66 -35.49
N GLU A 200 24.64 -18.46 -36.06
CA GLU A 200 25.20 -18.07 -37.36
C GLU A 200 26.73 -18.09 -37.33
N THR A 201 27.33 -17.49 -36.30
CA THR A 201 28.79 -17.50 -36.11
C THR A 201 29.33 -18.93 -36.01
N ARG A 202 28.64 -19.84 -35.30
CA ARG A 202 29.02 -21.25 -35.23
C ARG A 202 28.95 -21.94 -36.59
N LYS A 203 27.90 -21.69 -37.38
CA LYS A 203 27.76 -22.25 -38.74
C LYS A 203 28.88 -21.76 -39.67
N GLU A 204 29.21 -20.47 -39.62
CA GLU A 204 30.31 -19.91 -40.41
C GLU A 204 31.66 -20.52 -40.01
N LEU A 205 31.94 -20.64 -38.71
CA LEU A 205 33.15 -21.30 -38.22
C LEU A 205 33.25 -22.75 -38.69
N SER A 206 32.15 -23.52 -38.61
CA SER A 206 32.12 -24.90 -39.14
C SER A 206 32.40 -24.95 -40.65
N ARG A 207 31.88 -23.98 -41.42
CA ARG A 207 32.14 -23.88 -42.87
C ARG A 207 33.60 -23.54 -43.16
N ILE A 208 34.19 -22.61 -42.42
CA ILE A 208 35.61 -22.25 -42.57
C ILE A 208 36.50 -23.46 -42.25
N LEU A 209 36.20 -24.20 -41.18
CA LEU A 209 36.93 -25.42 -40.83
C LEU A 209 36.84 -26.48 -41.93
N ALA A 210 35.64 -26.71 -42.50
CA ALA A 210 35.47 -27.65 -43.60
C ALA A 210 36.29 -27.25 -44.84
N ASN A 211 36.26 -25.96 -45.22
CA ASN A 211 37.05 -25.44 -46.33
C ASN A 211 38.57 -25.59 -46.08
N LEU A 212 39.03 -25.40 -44.84
CA LEU A 212 40.43 -25.61 -44.47
C LEU A 212 40.84 -27.09 -44.59
N GLU A 213 39.97 -28.00 -44.17
CA GLU A 213 40.19 -29.45 -44.31
C GLU A 213 40.28 -29.85 -45.78
N GLU A 214 39.37 -29.33 -46.62
CA GLU A 214 39.35 -29.55 -48.07
C GLU A 214 40.60 -28.99 -48.76
N LEU A 215 41.01 -27.77 -48.41
CA LEU A 215 42.25 -27.15 -48.91
C LEU A 215 43.48 -27.97 -48.52
N ARG A 216 43.55 -28.46 -47.28
CA ARG A 216 44.65 -29.34 -46.82
C ARG A 216 44.68 -30.64 -47.60
N ALA A 217 43.52 -31.29 -47.79
CA ALA A 217 43.42 -32.52 -48.55
C ALA A 217 43.86 -32.31 -50.02
N THR A 218 43.33 -31.28 -50.68
CA THR A 218 43.66 -30.92 -52.06
C THR A 218 45.14 -30.62 -52.22
N ASN A 219 45.70 -29.82 -51.32
CA ASN A 219 47.12 -29.47 -51.32
C ASN A 219 48.01 -30.71 -51.15
N LYS A 220 47.65 -31.63 -50.26
CA LYS A 220 48.36 -32.91 -50.09
C LYS A 220 48.33 -33.76 -51.36
N THR A 221 47.15 -33.91 -51.98
CA THR A 221 47.01 -34.65 -53.25
C THR A 221 47.81 -34.01 -54.39
N GLU A 222 47.81 -32.68 -54.49
CA GLU A 222 48.61 -31.95 -55.48
C GLU A 222 50.11 -32.13 -55.26
N HIS A 223 50.59 -32.08 -54.01
CA HIS A 223 51.97 -32.40 -53.69
C HIS A 223 52.36 -33.83 -54.06
N GLU A 224 51.49 -34.81 -53.78
CA GLU A 224 51.71 -36.20 -54.19
C GLU A 224 51.69 -36.36 -55.72
N ARG A 225 50.84 -35.61 -56.44
CA ARG A 225 50.81 -35.56 -57.91
C ARG A 225 52.11 -34.98 -58.47
N LEU A 226 52.51 -33.80 -57.99
CA LEU A 226 53.77 -33.14 -58.38
C LEU A 226 54.99 -34.02 -58.09
N ALA A 227 55.03 -34.70 -56.94
CA ALA A 227 56.12 -35.62 -56.61
C ALA A 227 56.18 -36.82 -57.57
N ARG A 228 55.03 -37.35 -58.00
CA ARG A 228 54.98 -38.42 -59.02
C ARG A 228 55.41 -37.92 -60.40
N GLU A 229 54.93 -36.76 -60.82
CA GLU A 229 55.31 -36.14 -62.10
C GLU A 229 56.82 -35.84 -62.14
N ALA A 230 57.39 -35.31 -61.06
CA ALA A 230 58.82 -35.08 -60.95
C ALA A 230 59.64 -36.39 -61.05
N ARG A 231 59.21 -37.46 -60.37
CA ARG A 231 59.87 -38.78 -60.49
C ARG A 231 59.79 -39.33 -61.92
N ASN A 232 58.63 -39.21 -62.57
CA ASN A 232 58.45 -39.66 -63.95
C ASN A 232 59.33 -38.86 -64.92
N ALA A 233 59.41 -37.53 -64.76
CA ALA A 233 60.27 -36.67 -65.57
C ALA A 233 61.76 -37.00 -65.36
N ILE A 234 62.19 -37.27 -64.12
CA ILE A 234 63.55 -37.72 -63.82
C ILE A 234 63.84 -39.08 -64.47
N ALA A 235 62.91 -40.03 -64.40
CA ALA A 235 63.07 -41.34 -65.04
C ALA A 235 63.18 -41.22 -66.57
N GLN A 236 62.38 -40.35 -67.18
CA GLN A 236 62.43 -40.08 -68.62
C GLN A 236 63.76 -39.42 -69.02
N LEU A 237 64.21 -38.39 -68.28
CA LEU A 237 65.52 -37.76 -68.50
C LEU A 237 66.68 -38.74 -68.29
N SER A 238 66.58 -39.66 -67.32
CA SER A 238 67.58 -40.70 -67.10
C SER A 238 67.60 -41.73 -68.24
N THR A 239 66.42 -42.07 -68.79
CA THR A 239 66.30 -42.98 -69.94
C THR A 239 66.87 -42.32 -71.20
N ASP A 240 66.57 -41.04 -71.42
CA ASP A 240 67.12 -40.24 -72.51
C ASP A 240 68.65 -40.05 -72.34
N GLY A 241 69.13 -39.87 -71.11
CA GLY A 241 70.57 -39.87 -70.78
C GLY A 241 71.24 -41.20 -71.12
N GLN A 242 70.61 -42.33 -70.78
CA GLN A 242 71.08 -43.67 -71.16
C GLN A 242 71.09 -43.88 -72.68
N PHE A 243 70.08 -43.36 -73.40
CA PHE A 243 70.05 -43.40 -74.86
C PHE A 243 71.20 -42.60 -75.47
N LEU A 244 71.47 -41.39 -74.96
CA LEU A 244 72.58 -40.57 -75.42
C LEU A 244 73.95 -41.20 -75.12
N ASP A 245 74.11 -41.88 -73.98
CA ASP A 245 75.32 -42.65 -73.69
C ASP A 245 75.49 -43.86 -74.61
N HIS A 246 74.42 -44.60 -74.93
CA HIS A 246 74.47 -45.66 -75.95
C HIS A 246 74.82 -45.12 -77.34
N VAL A 247 74.27 -43.97 -77.75
CA VAL A 247 74.64 -43.30 -79.01
C VAL A 247 76.11 -42.88 -78.99
N ARG A 248 76.60 -42.35 -77.86
CA ARG A 248 78.02 -42.02 -77.68
C ARG A 248 78.91 -43.26 -77.76
N GLU A 249 78.52 -44.40 -77.17
CA GLU A 249 79.23 -45.67 -77.29
C GLU A 249 79.25 -46.19 -78.73
N ILE A 250 78.14 -46.11 -79.46
CA ILE A 250 78.08 -46.49 -80.88
C ILE A 250 79.02 -45.61 -81.73
N ILE A 251 79.00 -44.29 -81.53
CA ILE A 251 79.91 -43.38 -82.23
C ILE A 251 81.38 -43.67 -81.87
N ARG A 252 81.66 -44.01 -80.61
CA ARG A 252 83.00 -44.39 -80.17
C ARG A 252 83.43 -45.70 -80.82
N PHE A 253 82.55 -46.70 -80.89
CA PHE A 253 82.78 -47.98 -81.55
C PHE A 253 83.13 -47.80 -83.03
N PHE A 254 82.37 -46.98 -83.76
CA PHE A 254 82.65 -46.63 -85.17
C PHE A 254 83.94 -45.82 -85.37
N LYS A 255 84.42 -45.10 -84.35
CA LYS A 255 85.66 -44.30 -84.44
C LYS A 255 86.93 -45.10 -84.11
N THR A 256 86.78 -46.32 -83.57
CA THR A 256 87.89 -47.24 -83.23
C THR A 256 87.97 -48.49 -84.13
N ALA A 257 87.10 -48.62 -85.12
CA ALA A 257 87.17 -49.62 -86.20
C ALA A 257 87.73 -48.98 -87.48
#